data_AF-A0A1I7L7M2-F1
#
_entry.id   AF-A0A1I7L7M2-F1
#
_cell.length_a   1.000
_cell.length_b   1.000
_cell.length_c   1.000
_cell.angle_alpha   90.00
_cell.angle_beta   90.00
_cell.angle_gamma   90.00
#
_symmetry.space_group_name_H-M   'P 1'
#
loop_
_entity.id
_entity.type
_entity.pdbx_description
1 polymer ?
#
loop_
_entity_poly.entity_id
_entity_poly.type
_entity_poly.pdbx_seq_one_letter_code
_entity_poly.pdbx_strand_id
1 'polypeptide(L)' 'MGATGGHLYTVEVRPSRHDPGRFTWAIRDRGKLVRGSFRPYTSEHAARAVAEAEIERLIGQDGRSGGA' A
#
# COMPACT_ATOMS: atom_id res chain seq x y z
N MET A 1 -23.51 -15.61 -6.88
CA MET A 1 -23.13 -14.22 -7.22
C MET A 1 -21.64 -14.10 -6.98
N GLY A 2 -20.86 -13.94 -8.04
CA GLY A 2 -19.39 -13.96 -7.96
C GLY A 2 -18.89 -12.78 -7.14
N ALA A 3 -18.05 -13.07 -6.15
CA ALA A 3 -17.21 -12.04 -5.54
C ALA A 3 -16.41 -11.43 -6.68
N THR A 4 -16.79 -10.23 -7.12
CA THR A 4 -15.92 -9.40 -7.92
C THR A 4 -14.63 -9.30 -7.11
N GLY A 5 -13.56 -9.86 -7.68
CA GLY A 5 -12.22 -9.86 -7.09
C GLY A 5 -11.62 -8.47 -7.05
N GLY A 6 -12.35 -7.48 -6.54
CA GLY A 6 -11.81 -6.17 -6.23
C GLY A 6 -10.82 -6.33 -5.09
N HIS A 7 -9.54 -6.21 -5.40
CA HIS A 7 -8.51 -6.11 -4.39
C HIS A 7 -8.85 -4.96 -3.44
N LEU A 8 -8.91 -5.26 -2.15
CA LEU A 8 -9.18 -4.27 -1.11
C LEU A 8 -7.82 -3.82 -0.56
N TYR A 9 -7.12 -3.02 -1.35
CA TYR A 9 -5.84 -2.47 -0.93
C TYR A 9 -6.06 -1.52 0.26
N THR A 10 -5.45 -1.84 1.39
CA THR A 10 -5.50 -1.06 2.62
C THR A 10 -4.15 -0.42 2.86
N VAL A 11 -4.10 0.90 3.05
CA VAL A 11 -2.90 1.62 3.45
C VAL A 11 -2.78 1.62 4.97
N GLU A 12 -1.67 1.12 5.48
CA GLU A 12 -1.25 1.24 6.87
C GLU A 12 -0.05 2.18 6.94
N VAL A 13 -0.21 3.38 7.51
CA VAL A 13 0.93 4.25 7.84
C VAL A 13 1.28 4.05 9.31
N ARG A 14 2.55 3.79 9.59
CA ARG A 14 3.04 3.51 10.94
C ARG A 14 4.35 4.25 11.19
N PRO A 15 4.55 4.82 12.38
CA PRO A 15 5.83 5.41 12.75
C PRO A 15 6.93 4.33 12.72
N SER A 16 8.11 4.69 12.25
CA SER A 16 9.26 3.81 12.24
C SER A 16 9.72 3.57 13.68
N ARG A 17 9.79 2.30 14.07
CA ARG A 17 10.34 1.90 15.38
C ARG A 17 11.84 2.19 15.53
N HIS A 18 12.55 2.33 14.41
CA HIS A 18 14.00 2.56 14.40
C HIS A 18 14.36 4.04 14.29
N ASP A 19 13.51 4.84 13.64
CA ASP A 19 13.75 6.26 13.41
C ASP A 19 12.61 7.09 14.01
N PRO A 20 12.74 7.55 15.27
CA PRO A 20 11.73 8.38 15.91
C PRO A 20 11.50 9.67 15.10
N GLY A 21 10.24 9.99 14.86
CA GLY A 21 9.85 11.13 14.00
C GLY A 21 9.76 10.80 12.51
N ARG A 22 10.01 9.54 12.11
CA ARG A 22 9.77 9.09 10.74
C ARG A 22 8.61 8.12 10.64
N PHE A 23 8.02 8.05 9.45
CA PHE A 23 6.85 7.25 9.12
C PHE A 23 7.16 6.31 7.97
N THR A 24 6.63 5.11 8.06
CA THR A 24 6.67 4.09 7.01
C THR A 24 5.25 3.76 6.62
N TRP A 25 5.06 3.26 5.41
CA TRP A 25 3.76 2.83 4.94
C TRP A 25 3.82 1.38 4.47
N ALA A 26 2.71 0.68 4.59
CA ALA A 26 2.51 -0.68 4.13
C ALA A 26 1.15 -0.77 3.44
N ILE A 27 1.12 -1.40 2.28
CA ILE A 27 -0.10 -1.71 1.53
C ILE A 27 -0.37 -3.19 1.71
N ARG A 28 -1.55 -3.49 2.26
CA ARG A 28 -2.04 -4.86 2.37
C ARG A 28 -3.17 -5.08 1.38
N ASP A 29 -3.24 -6.28 0.82
CA ASP A 29 -4.44 -6.79 0.16
C ASP A 29 -5.04 -7.90 1.02
N ARG A 30 -6.29 -7.72 1.48
CA ARG A 30 -7.02 -8.71 2.29
C ARG A 30 -6.20 -9.29 3.47
N GLY A 31 -5.34 -8.47 4.08
CA GLY A 31 -4.49 -8.87 5.21
C GLY A 31 -3.08 -9.38 4.83
N LYS A 32 -2.77 -9.61 3.55
CA LYS A 32 -1.43 -9.93 3.06
C LYS A 32 -0.67 -8.66 2.70
N LEU A 33 0.56 -8.52 3.18
CA LEU A 33 1.45 -7.43 2.78
C LEU A 33 1.80 -7.60 1.30
N VAL A 34 1.38 -6.65 0.47
CA VAL A 34 1.70 -6.62 -0.97
C VAL A 34 2.92 -5.76 -1.21
N ARG A 35 2.95 -4.60 -0.55
CA ARG A 35 4.02 -3.61 -0.73
C ARG A 35 4.24 -2.88 0.58
N GLY A 36 5.46 -2.43 0.84
CA GLY A 36 5.72 -1.55 1.96
C GLY A 36 6.95 -0.71 1.70
N SER A 37 6.97 0.50 2.23
CA SER A 37 8.17 1.31 2.23
C SER A 37 9.05 0.91 3.39
N PHE A 38 10.21 0.36 3.03
CA PHE A 38 11.35 0.25 3.92
C PHE A 38 12.06 1.59 4.13
N ARG A 39 11.69 2.64 3.37
CA ARG A 39 12.25 3.99 3.50
C ARG A 39 11.42 4.83 4.47
N PRO A 40 12.06 5.45 5.48
CA PRO A 40 11.35 6.22 6.49
C PRO A 40 11.16 7.68 6.05
N TYR A 41 9.91 8.10 5.93
CA TYR A 41 9.46 9.44 5.52
C TYR A 41 9.38 10.41 6.70
N THR A 42 9.51 11.70 6.45
CA THR A 42 9.47 12.75 7.48
C THR A 42 8.05 13.11 7.94
N SER A 43 7.02 12.62 7.24
CA SER A 43 5.63 12.95 7.57
C SER A 43 4.69 11.82 7.19
N GLU A 44 3.65 11.60 8.00
CA GLU A 44 2.59 10.63 7.73
C GLU A 44 1.89 10.91 6.41
N HIS A 45 1.61 12.19 6.13
CA HIS A 45 0.92 12.60 4.92
C HIS A 45 1.73 12.29 3.64
N ALA A 46 3.05 12.49 3.69
CA ALA A 46 3.94 12.13 2.58
C ALA A 46 4.01 10.60 2.38
N ALA A 47 4.08 9.83 3.48
CA ALA A 47 4.03 8.38 3.41
C ALA A 47 2.70 7.88 2.82
N ARG A 48 1.58 8.49 3.23
CA ARG A 48 0.25 8.16 2.74
C ARG A 48 0.08 8.48 1.25
N ALA A 49 0.47 9.67 0.80
CA ALA A 49 0.36 10.07 -0.60
C ALA A 49 1.14 9.13 -1.53
N VAL A 50 2.33 8.68 -1.10
CA VAL A 50 3.11 7.69 -1.87
C VAL A 50 2.42 6.33 -1.88
N ALA A 51 1.87 5.90 -0.74
CA ALA A 51 1.13 4.64 -0.66
C ALA A 51 -0.12 4.65 -1.55
N GLU A 52 -0.88 5.75 -1.56
CA GLU A 52 -2.07 5.93 -2.41
C GLU A 52 -1.67 5.87 -3.90
N ALA A 53 -0.63 6.59 -4.31
CA ALA A 53 -0.13 6.52 -5.69
C ALA A 53 0.34 5.10 -6.08
N GLU A 54 0.90 4.34 -5.14
CA GLU A 54 1.31 2.96 -5.40
C GLU A 54 0.12 2.01 -5.46
N ILE A 55 -0.95 2.24 -4.68
CA ILE A 55 -2.22 1.53 -4.83
C ILE A 55 -2.79 1.75 -6.22
N GLU A 56 -2.82 2.99 -6.71
CA GLU A 56 -3.30 3.29 -8.06
C GLU A 56 -2.50 2.51 -9.12
N ARG A 57 -1.17 2.38 -8.95
CA ARG A 57 -0.34 1.54 -9.82
C ARG A 57 -0.66 0.05 -9.70
N LEU A 58 -0.89 -0.45 -8.48
CA LEU A 58 -1.24 -1.85 -8.23
C LEU A 58 -2.59 -2.21 -8.86
N ILE A 59 -3.59 -1.33 -8.72
CA ILE A 59 -4.91 -1.49 -9.37
C ILE A 59 -4.74 -1.55 -10.91
N GLY A 60 -3.94 -0.66 -11.48
CA GLY A 60 -3.68 -0.64 -12.92
C GLY A 60 -2.88 -1.84 -13.43
N GLN A 61 -2.05 -2.47 -12.59
CA GLN A 61 -1.29 -3.69 -12.94
C GLN A 61 -2.14 -4.95 -12.79
N ASP A 62 -2.93 -5.05 -11.72
CA ASP A 62 -3.80 -6.18 -11.42
C ASP A 62 -4.88 -6.37 -12.50
N GLY A 63 -5.45 -5.28 -13.02
CA GLY A 63 -6.38 -5.31 -14.14
C GLY A 63 -5.82 -5.94 -15.43
N ARG A 64 -4.49 -6.10 -15.55
CA ARG A 64 -3.83 -6.83 -16.65
C ARG A 64 -3.48 -8.28 -16.32
N SER A 65 -3.57 -8.71 -15.07
CA SER A 65 -3.19 -10.06 -14.65
C SER A 65 -4.35 -11.08 -14.69
N GLY A 66 -5.58 -10.63 -14.95
CA GLY A 66 -6.77 -11.49 -15.05
C GLY A 66 -7.08 -12.09 -16.42
N GLY A 67 -6.14 -12.07 -17.38
CA GLY A 67 -6.36 -12.59 -18.73
C GLY A 67 -5.23 -13.49 -19.21
N ALA A 68 -5.33 -14.79 -18.93
CA ALA A 68 -4.65 -15.86 -19.67
C ALA A 68 -5.47 -17.15 -19.55
#